data_AF-A0A952TGS9-F1
#
_entry.id   AF-A0A952TGS9-F1
#
_cell.length_a   1.000
_cell.length_b   1.000
_cell.length_c   1.000
_cell.angle_alpha   90.00
_cell.angle_beta   90.00
_cell.angle_gamma   90.00
#
_symmetry.space_group_name_H-M   'P 1'
#
loop_
_entity.id
_entity.type
_entity.pdbx_description
1 polymer ?
#
loop_
_entity_poly.entity_id
_entity_poly.type
_entity_poly.pdbx_seq_one_letter_code
_entity_poly.pdbx_strand_id
1 'polypeptide(L)'
;MRSLVALAAWMWTLSALAGPQIGFWEQEGARVVFEKNKKGWSSRQIRVFTPANLATLSLKFERPDQWHAFFEGRSYGPVQTAVFPRYEFYAQSGLQKITRAPPAPFRTESEEFATGIKTKNLRPVLLTDQPVKDPEVWSKSAAAPKALKKAKDKFILLFGRGLDFAKDSEFQNKDPKRRLRAEDLRLQTVYRSRRGDELFSLAARFQDSFVRCSRTGVDCPIESKQWFLARQGQVTSLGDAVALIAAADADRDGKSEFFFFLNRNDQIGYALVPPNGKRLEFLWTDH
;
A
#
# COMPACT_ATOMS: atom_id res chain seq x y z
N MET A 1 -17.25 -17.52 -7.13
CA MET A 1 -17.48 -16.09 -7.40
C MET A 1 -16.15 -15.47 -7.79
N ARG A 2 -16.12 -14.58 -8.77
CA ARG A 2 -14.92 -13.82 -9.17
C ARG A 2 -15.08 -12.41 -8.62
N SER A 3 -14.00 -11.83 -8.11
CA SER A 3 -13.97 -10.44 -7.63
C SER A 3 -12.74 -9.76 -8.21
N LEU A 4 -12.91 -8.54 -8.70
CA LEU A 4 -11.83 -7.73 -9.26
C LEU A 4 -11.63 -6.49 -8.40
N VAL A 5 -10.36 -6.22 -8.06
CA VAL A 5 -9.98 -4.95 -7.44
C VAL A 5 -9.10 -4.18 -8.40
N ALA A 6 -9.59 -3.00 -8.75
CA ALA A 6 -8.83 -2.00 -9.46
C ALA A 6 -8.44 -0.85 -8.52
N LEU A 7 -7.40 -0.15 -8.89
CA LEU A 7 -6.95 1.07 -8.26
C LEU A 7 -7.06 2.18 -9.29
N ALA A 8 -7.78 3.24 -8.93
CA ALA A 8 -7.66 4.50 -9.64
C ALA A 8 -6.33 5.12 -9.19
N ALA A 9 -5.33 5.03 -10.06
CA ALA A 9 -3.97 5.48 -9.80
C ALA A 9 -3.64 6.67 -10.71
N TRP A 10 -2.86 7.58 -10.15
CA TRP A 10 -2.30 8.74 -10.85
C TRP A 10 -1.06 8.27 -11.61
N MET A 11 -1.02 8.50 -12.92
CA MET A 11 0.26 8.50 -13.63
C MET A 11 0.75 9.95 -13.66
N TRP A 12 1.88 10.22 -12.99
CA TRP A 12 2.66 11.39 -13.35
C TRP A 12 3.27 11.11 -14.72
N THR A 13 2.91 11.92 -15.72
CA THR A 13 3.88 12.25 -16.76
C THR A 13 4.95 13.11 -16.08
N LEU A 14 6.22 12.77 -16.26
CA LEU A 14 7.38 13.61 -15.93
C LEU A 14 7.21 14.96 -16.65
N SER A 15 6.50 15.87 -16.01
CA SER A 15 6.31 17.25 -16.43
C SER A 15 6.22 18.04 -15.13
N ALA A 16 7.38 18.29 -14.54
CA ALA A 16 7.49 19.25 -13.47
C ALA A 16 6.93 20.61 -13.95
N LEU A 17 6.29 21.32 -13.02
CA LEU A 17 5.81 22.72 -13.09
C LEU A 17 4.37 22.94 -13.59
N ALA A 18 3.38 22.71 -12.72
CA ALA A 18 2.33 23.70 -12.40
C ALA A 18 1.49 23.19 -11.21
N GLY A 19 0.94 24.13 -10.43
CA GLY A 19 0.23 23.90 -9.16
C GLY A 19 -1.08 23.10 -9.23
N PRO A 20 -1.86 23.09 -8.13
CA PRO A 20 -2.85 22.06 -7.87
C PRO A 20 -4.07 22.23 -8.76
N GLN A 21 -4.47 21.20 -9.50
CA GLN A 21 -5.79 21.16 -10.13
C GLN A 21 -6.51 19.85 -9.83
N ILE A 22 -7.33 19.94 -8.79
CA ILE A 22 -8.52 19.12 -8.54
C ILE A 22 -9.41 19.22 -9.79
N GLY A 23 -9.58 18.13 -10.56
CA GLY A 23 -10.56 18.11 -11.67
C GLY A 23 -10.31 17.24 -12.91
N PHE A 24 -9.19 16.53 -13.06
CA PHE A 24 -8.85 15.87 -14.34
C PHE A 24 -9.04 14.34 -14.36
N TRP A 25 -10.29 13.87 -14.47
CA TRP A 25 -10.56 12.45 -14.75
C TRP A 25 -10.00 11.97 -16.10
N GLU A 26 -9.62 12.88 -16.99
CA GLU A 26 -9.10 12.57 -18.33
C GLU A 26 -7.64 12.11 -18.35
N GLN A 27 -6.87 12.47 -17.31
CA GLN A 27 -5.51 11.95 -17.05
C GLN A 27 -5.52 10.83 -15.99
N GLU A 28 -6.65 10.65 -15.32
CA GLU A 28 -6.86 9.59 -14.34
C GLU A 28 -7.26 8.28 -15.03
N GLY A 29 -6.73 7.18 -14.53
CA GLY A 29 -7.13 5.87 -15.00
C GLY A 29 -7.22 4.83 -13.89
N ALA A 30 -8.05 3.83 -14.16
CA ALA A 30 -8.19 2.66 -13.33
C ALA A 30 -7.29 1.54 -13.84
N ARG A 31 -6.58 0.86 -12.95
CA ARG A 31 -5.83 -0.36 -13.28
C ARG A 31 -6.29 -1.49 -12.41
N VAL A 32 -6.59 -2.64 -13.01
CA VAL A 32 -6.84 -3.87 -12.24
C VAL A 32 -5.52 -4.32 -11.64
N VAL A 33 -5.43 -4.36 -10.31
CA VAL A 33 -4.20 -4.69 -9.59
C VAL A 33 -4.28 -6.04 -8.89
N PHE A 34 -5.47 -6.47 -8.47
CA PHE A 34 -5.70 -7.74 -7.81
C PHE A 34 -6.98 -8.40 -8.32
N GLU A 35 -6.98 -9.73 -8.29
CA GLU A 35 -8.12 -10.55 -8.68
C GLU A 35 -8.29 -11.68 -7.66
N LYS A 36 -9.53 -11.96 -7.26
CA LYS A 36 -9.89 -13.20 -6.59
C LYS A 36 -10.59 -14.13 -7.58
N ASN A 37 -10.06 -15.34 -7.70
CA ASN A 37 -10.70 -16.44 -8.44
C ASN A 37 -10.87 -17.66 -7.52
N LYS A 38 -11.26 -18.81 -8.09
CA LYS A 38 -11.47 -20.06 -7.33
C LYS A 38 -10.22 -20.55 -6.58
N LYS A 39 -9.02 -20.17 -7.02
CA LYS A 39 -7.74 -20.51 -6.37
C LYS A 39 -7.32 -19.49 -5.31
N GLY A 40 -8.08 -18.40 -5.13
CA GLY A 40 -7.80 -17.32 -4.18
C GLY A 40 -7.34 -16.04 -4.87
N TRP A 41 -6.75 -15.15 -4.08
CA TRP A 41 -6.26 -13.86 -4.52
C TRP A 41 -4.94 -13.99 -5.30
N SER A 42 -4.80 -13.20 -6.36
CA SER A 42 -3.57 -13.00 -7.14
C SER A 42 -3.36 -11.54 -7.50
N SER A 43 -2.10 -11.15 -7.67
CA SER A 43 -1.73 -9.87 -8.27
C SER A 43 -1.82 -9.96 -9.79
N ARG A 44 -2.34 -8.91 -10.42
CA ARG A 44 -2.47 -8.79 -11.89
C ARG A 44 -1.25 -8.09 -12.49
N GLN A 45 -0.05 -8.44 -12.05
CA GLN A 45 1.17 -7.81 -12.56
C GLN A 45 1.32 -8.07 -14.06
N ILE A 46 1.47 -6.97 -14.81
CA ILE A 46 1.53 -7.02 -16.27
C ILE A 46 2.96 -6.81 -16.68
N ARG A 47 3.51 -7.79 -17.38
CA ARG A 47 4.88 -7.76 -17.87
C ARG A 47 4.86 -7.45 -19.35
N VAL A 48 5.03 -6.16 -19.67
CA VAL A 48 5.12 -5.67 -21.05
C VAL A 48 6.55 -5.18 -21.26
N PHE A 49 7.31 -5.92 -22.07
CA PHE A 49 8.74 -5.63 -22.31
C PHE A 49 9.06 -5.37 -23.79
N THR A 50 8.06 -5.39 -24.66
CA THR A 50 8.26 -5.20 -26.10
C THR A 50 7.18 -4.30 -26.67
N PRO A 51 7.50 -3.51 -27.73
CA PRO A 51 6.50 -2.70 -28.43
C PRO A 51 5.33 -3.53 -28.97
N ALA A 52 5.59 -4.75 -29.46
CA ALA A 52 4.55 -5.65 -29.95
C ALA A 52 3.57 -6.10 -28.85
N ASN A 53 4.08 -6.36 -27.64
CA ASN A 53 3.23 -6.69 -26.49
C ASN A 53 2.41 -5.48 -26.03
N LEU A 54 2.96 -4.27 -26.13
CA LEU A 54 2.26 -3.03 -25.79
C LEU A 54 1.10 -2.75 -26.77
N ALA A 55 1.33 -2.94 -28.07
CA ALA A 55 0.34 -2.71 -29.12
C ALA A 55 -0.88 -3.63 -29.03
N THR A 56 -0.71 -4.86 -28.51
CA THR A 56 -1.80 -5.84 -28.35
C THR A 56 -2.39 -5.88 -26.95
N LEU A 57 -1.93 -5.00 -26.06
CA LEU A 57 -2.25 -5.09 -24.64
C LEU A 57 -3.72 -4.76 -24.34
N SER A 58 -4.32 -3.84 -25.09
CA SER A 58 -5.74 -3.47 -24.96
C SER A 58 -6.69 -4.66 -25.14
N LEU A 59 -6.30 -5.63 -25.96
CA LEU A 59 -7.07 -6.87 -26.20
C LEU A 59 -7.02 -7.86 -25.04
N LYS A 60 -6.08 -7.70 -24.10
CA LYS A 60 -5.86 -8.62 -22.98
C LYS A 60 -6.58 -8.20 -21.69
N PHE A 61 -7.20 -7.02 -21.67
CA PHE A 61 -7.91 -6.54 -20.49
C PHE A 61 -9.38 -6.90 -20.50
N GLU A 62 -9.73 -7.89 -19.68
CA GLU A 62 -11.11 -8.06 -19.26
C GLU A 62 -11.50 -6.89 -18.35
N ARG A 63 -12.71 -6.37 -18.56
CA ARG A 63 -13.28 -5.25 -17.79
C ARG A 63 -14.66 -5.62 -17.26
N PRO A 64 -15.00 -5.22 -16.03
CA PRO A 64 -16.40 -5.03 -15.67
C PRO A 64 -16.91 -3.74 -16.36
N ASP A 65 -18.16 -3.75 -16.82
CA ASP A 65 -18.80 -2.57 -17.42
C ASP A 65 -18.99 -1.43 -16.42
N GLN A 66 -18.98 -1.78 -15.12
CA GLN A 66 -19.15 -0.86 -14.02
C GLN A 66 -18.24 -1.25 -12.86
N TRP A 67 -17.52 -0.27 -12.36
CA TRP A 67 -16.79 -0.33 -11.10
C TRP A 67 -17.59 0.35 -10.00
N HIS A 68 -17.23 0.08 -8.75
CA HIS A 68 -17.71 0.77 -7.57
C HIS A 68 -16.53 1.37 -6.83
N ALA A 69 -16.50 2.69 -6.72
CA ALA A 69 -15.49 3.37 -5.92
C ALA A 69 -15.76 3.13 -4.44
N PHE A 70 -14.70 2.85 -3.68
CA PHE A 70 -14.78 2.77 -2.23
C PHE A 70 -13.58 3.41 -1.55
N PHE A 71 -13.84 3.93 -0.36
CA PHE A 71 -12.89 4.65 0.47
C PHE A 71 -13.27 4.44 1.94
N GLU A 72 -12.30 4.21 2.81
CA GLU A 72 -12.54 3.98 4.26
C GLU A 72 -13.67 2.97 4.54
N GLY A 73 -13.68 1.87 3.78
CA GLY A 73 -14.66 0.79 3.98
C GLY A 73 -16.08 1.11 3.52
N ARG A 74 -16.29 2.20 2.77
CA ARG A 74 -17.60 2.63 2.25
C ARG A 74 -17.58 2.77 0.74
N SER A 75 -18.65 2.33 0.08
CA SER A 75 -18.86 2.53 -1.36
C SER A 75 -19.45 3.91 -1.65
N TYR A 76 -18.97 4.59 -2.69
CA TYR A 76 -19.37 5.95 -3.07
C TYR A 76 -20.11 6.05 -4.41
N GLY A 77 -20.37 4.91 -5.04
CA GLY A 77 -21.15 4.82 -6.28
C GLY A 77 -20.35 4.31 -7.46
N PRO A 78 -20.99 4.25 -8.64
CA PRO A 78 -20.42 3.62 -9.81
C PRO A 78 -19.35 4.49 -10.49
N VAL A 79 -18.31 3.84 -11.01
CA VAL A 79 -17.29 4.39 -11.90
C VAL A 79 -17.37 3.63 -13.22
N GLN A 80 -17.35 4.34 -14.34
CA GLN A 80 -17.27 3.73 -15.66
C GLN A 80 -15.87 3.97 -16.25
N THR A 81 -15.36 2.96 -16.94
CA THR A 81 -14.06 3.02 -17.58
C THR A 81 -14.12 2.57 -19.04
N ALA A 82 -13.19 3.09 -19.84
CA ALA A 82 -12.94 2.65 -21.20
C ALA A 82 -11.48 2.23 -21.34
N VAL A 83 -11.23 1.16 -22.10
CA VAL A 83 -9.86 0.77 -22.45
C VAL A 83 -9.31 1.81 -23.43
N PHE A 84 -8.04 2.15 -23.30
CA PHE A 84 -7.39 2.99 -24.30
C PHE A 84 -7.30 2.23 -25.62
N PRO A 85 -7.58 2.87 -26.77
CA PRO A 85 -7.48 2.20 -28.07
C PRO A 85 -6.04 1.71 -28.33
N ARG A 86 -5.05 2.43 -27.80
CA ARG A 86 -3.63 2.10 -27.81
C ARG A 86 -2.96 2.60 -26.53
N TYR A 87 -1.90 1.92 -26.12
CA TYR A 87 -1.00 2.39 -25.06
C TYR A 87 0.27 2.93 -25.71
N GLU A 88 0.64 4.18 -25.40
CA GLU A 88 1.81 4.85 -25.96
C GLU A 88 3.06 4.62 -25.10
N PHE A 89 2.87 4.37 -23.80
CA PHE A 89 3.95 4.17 -22.85
C PHE A 89 3.74 2.89 -22.02
N TYR A 90 4.82 2.21 -21.66
CA TYR A 90 4.77 1.04 -20.77
C TYR A 90 4.11 1.36 -19.43
N ALA A 91 4.33 2.58 -18.91
CA ALA A 91 3.70 3.05 -17.70
C ALA A 91 2.16 3.04 -17.77
N GLN A 92 1.56 3.13 -18.98
CA GLN A 92 0.11 3.07 -19.17
C GLN A 92 -0.43 1.63 -19.22
N SER A 93 0.42 0.60 -19.17
CA SER A 93 0.01 -0.80 -19.30
C SER A 93 -1.10 -1.17 -18.30
N GLY A 94 -2.27 -1.54 -18.80
CA GLY A 94 -3.44 -1.91 -17.97
C GLY A 94 -4.21 -0.76 -17.36
N LEU A 95 -3.84 0.48 -17.67
CA LEU A 95 -4.65 1.64 -17.36
C LEU A 95 -5.92 1.65 -18.22
N GLN A 96 -7.03 2.07 -17.64
CA GLN A 96 -8.30 2.28 -18.31
C GLN A 96 -8.72 3.73 -18.04
N LYS A 97 -9.13 4.46 -19.08
CA LYS A 97 -9.62 5.83 -18.94
C LYS A 97 -10.90 5.83 -18.13
N ILE A 98 -11.00 6.67 -17.10
CA ILE A 98 -12.27 6.88 -16.39
C ILE A 98 -13.17 7.75 -17.28
N THR A 99 -14.35 7.24 -17.64
CA THR A 99 -15.33 7.96 -18.49
C THR A 99 -16.46 8.58 -17.68
N ARG A 100 -16.71 8.04 -16.49
CA ARG A 100 -17.66 8.59 -15.52
C ARG A 100 -17.20 8.26 -14.11
N ALA A 101 -17.23 9.25 -13.22
CA ALA A 101 -16.88 9.07 -11.83
C ALA A 101 -18.03 9.54 -10.90
N PRO A 102 -18.14 8.98 -9.69
CA PRO A 102 -19.05 9.52 -8.69
C PRO A 102 -18.54 10.89 -8.20
N PRO A 103 -19.41 11.73 -7.64
CA PRO A 103 -18.99 12.90 -6.89
C PRO A 103 -17.97 12.48 -5.82
N ALA A 104 -16.83 13.17 -5.75
CA ALA A 104 -15.68 12.73 -4.98
C ALA A 104 -15.35 13.63 -3.76
N PRO A 105 -16.29 13.87 -2.81
CA PRO A 105 -16.02 14.69 -1.62
C PRO A 105 -15.05 14.03 -0.63
N PHE A 106 -14.66 12.77 -0.86
CA PHE A 106 -13.80 11.97 0.03
C PHE A 106 -12.31 12.02 -0.35
N ARG A 107 -11.94 12.74 -1.42
CA ARG A 107 -10.54 12.86 -1.85
C ARG A 107 -9.83 13.90 -0.99
N THR A 108 -8.88 13.44 -0.17
CA THR A 108 -8.03 14.30 0.66
C THR A 108 -6.57 14.15 0.27
N GLU A 109 -5.87 15.26 0.14
CA GLU A 109 -4.42 15.28 0.05
C GLU A 109 -3.79 14.91 1.40
N SER A 110 -2.73 14.11 1.38
CA SER A 110 -2.01 13.71 2.58
C SER A 110 -0.53 13.48 2.27
N GLU A 111 0.32 13.87 3.23
CA GLU A 111 1.76 13.59 3.19
C GLU A 111 2.04 12.09 3.32
N GLU A 112 1.09 11.29 3.84
CA GLU A 112 1.25 9.83 3.94
C GLU A 112 1.30 9.13 2.59
N PHE A 113 0.86 9.77 1.51
CA PHE A 113 0.90 9.22 0.15
C PHE A 113 1.94 9.94 -0.72
N ALA A 114 2.81 10.75 -0.11
CA ALA A 114 3.88 11.45 -0.80
C ALA A 114 4.81 10.46 -1.50
N THR A 115 5.08 10.73 -2.77
CA THR A 115 6.06 10.00 -3.59
C THR A 115 7.43 10.68 -3.61
N GLY A 116 7.52 11.90 -3.07
CA GLY A 116 8.76 12.68 -2.96
C GLY A 116 8.79 13.53 -1.69
N ILE A 117 9.83 14.36 -1.57
CA ILE A 117 10.07 15.17 -0.38
C ILE A 117 9.05 16.32 -0.32
N LYS A 118 8.24 16.36 0.76
CA LYS A 118 7.34 17.46 1.14
C LYS A 118 6.19 17.76 0.16
N THR A 119 5.78 16.81 -0.67
CA THR A 119 4.54 16.94 -1.45
C THR A 119 3.39 16.24 -0.74
N LYS A 120 2.21 16.86 -0.74
CA LYS A 120 0.98 16.14 -0.40
C LYS A 120 0.47 15.50 -1.69
N ASN A 121 0.10 14.24 -1.60
CA ASN A 121 -0.52 13.52 -2.71
C ASN A 121 -1.93 13.10 -2.35
N LEU A 122 -2.75 12.92 -3.37
CA LEU A 122 -4.09 12.39 -3.19
C LEU A 122 -4.02 10.93 -2.78
N ARG A 123 -4.76 10.58 -1.73
CA ARG A 123 -4.93 9.17 -1.32
C ARG A 123 -5.52 8.38 -2.50
N PRO A 124 -4.96 7.21 -2.85
CA PRO A 124 -5.50 6.35 -3.90
C PRO A 124 -6.96 5.97 -3.63
N VAL A 125 -7.76 5.89 -4.69
CA VAL A 125 -9.16 5.42 -4.62
C VAL A 125 -9.22 3.99 -5.11
N LEU A 126 -9.85 3.12 -4.32
CA LEU A 126 -10.02 1.73 -4.66
C LEU A 126 -11.33 1.55 -5.43
N LEU A 127 -11.30 0.66 -6.43
CA LEU A 127 -12.42 0.29 -7.27
C LEU A 127 -12.64 -1.21 -7.17
N THR A 128 -13.90 -1.64 -7.12
CA THR A 128 -14.30 -3.05 -7.11
C THR A 128 -15.38 -3.29 -8.14
N ASP A 129 -15.51 -4.51 -8.66
CA ASP A 129 -16.58 -4.86 -9.60
C ASP A 129 -17.97 -4.95 -8.94
N GLN A 130 -18.03 -4.81 -7.61
CA GLN A 130 -19.28 -4.84 -6.84
C GLN A 130 -19.16 -3.90 -5.63
N PRO A 131 -20.27 -3.38 -5.07
CA PRO A 131 -20.21 -2.61 -3.83
C PRO A 131 -19.61 -3.41 -2.68
N VAL A 132 -18.80 -2.73 -1.86
CA VAL A 132 -18.10 -3.28 -0.68
C VAL A 132 -18.46 -2.52 0.59
N LYS A 133 -18.22 -3.17 1.72
CA LYS A 133 -18.31 -2.60 3.07
C LYS A 133 -17.13 -3.08 3.91
N ASP A 134 -16.79 -2.36 4.97
CA ASP A 134 -15.90 -2.89 6.01
C ASP A 134 -16.73 -3.56 7.13
N PRO A 135 -16.81 -4.90 7.16
CA PRO A 135 -17.56 -5.62 8.19
C PRO A 135 -16.91 -5.55 9.58
N GLU A 136 -15.65 -5.13 9.66
CA GLU A 136 -14.88 -5.05 10.89
C GLU A 136 -14.80 -3.62 11.46
N VAL A 137 -15.20 -2.62 10.67
CA VAL A 137 -15.29 -1.20 11.05
C VAL A 137 -13.96 -0.72 11.65
N TRP A 138 -12.89 -0.87 10.88
CA TRP A 138 -11.55 -0.44 11.26
C TRP A 138 -11.49 1.08 11.37
N SER A 139 -11.10 1.58 12.53
CA SER A 139 -10.94 3.02 12.79
C SER A 139 -9.64 3.32 13.52
N LYS A 140 -9.11 4.54 13.38
CA LYS A 140 -7.94 4.98 14.15
C LYS A 140 -8.22 4.86 15.66
N SER A 141 -7.23 4.43 16.43
CA SER A 141 -7.37 4.19 17.89
C SER A 141 -6.04 4.42 18.60
N ALA A 142 -6.03 4.40 19.94
CA ALA A 142 -4.82 4.15 20.72
C ALA A 142 -4.49 2.65 20.75
N ALA A 143 -3.22 2.31 20.92
CA ALA A 143 -2.79 0.91 21.02
C ALA A 143 -3.11 0.29 22.38
N ALA A 144 -3.58 -0.96 22.40
CA ALA A 144 -3.58 -1.74 23.64
C ALA A 144 -2.13 -2.07 24.05
N PRO A 145 -1.72 -1.78 25.30
CA PRO A 145 -0.32 -1.97 25.73
C PRO A 145 0.22 -3.39 25.52
N LYS A 146 -0.61 -4.41 25.77
CA LYS A 146 -0.25 -5.82 25.61
C LYS A 146 0.00 -6.19 24.14
N ALA A 147 -0.82 -5.69 23.22
CA ALA A 147 -0.66 -5.94 21.79
C ALA A 147 0.56 -5.19 21.23
N LEU A 148 0.75 -3.93 21.64
CA LEU A 148 1.90 -3.13 21.25
C LEU A 148 3.22 -3.77 21.71
N LYS A 149 3.29 -4.27 22.94
CA LYS A 149 4.47 -5.00 23.43
C LYS A 149 4.78 -6.21 22.54
N LYS A 150 3.78 -7.04 22.23
CA LYS A 150 3.94 -8.20 21.34
C LYS A 150 4.39 -7.80 19.94
N ALA A 151 3.87 -6.69 19.39
CA ALA A 151 4.30 -6.19 18.09
C ALA A 151 5.75 -5.70 18.11
N LYS A 152 6.18 -4.99 19.16
CA LYS A 152 7.59 -4.61 19.36
C LYS A 152 8.49 -5.82 19.51
N ASP A 153 8.11 -6.80 20.32
CA ASP A 153 8.86 -8.06 20.49
C ASP A 153 9.00 -8.79 19.14
N LYS A 154 7.92 -8.85 18.33
CA LYS A 154 7.93 -9.44 16.99
C LYS A 154 8.80 -8.65 16.02
N PHE A 155 8.79 -7.32 16.07
CA PHE A 155 9.65 -6.46 15.27
C PHE A 155 11.13 -6.75 15.57
N ILE A 156 11.52 -6.76 16.85
CA ILE A 156 12.90 -7.04 17.27
C ILE A 156 13.33 -8.44 16.82
N LEU A 157 12.44 -9.43 16.91
CA LEU A 157 12.73 -10.79 16.45
C LEU A 157 13.00 -10.84 14.94
N LEU A 158 12.21 -10.14 14.13
CA LEU A 158 12.33 -10.15 12.67
C LEU A 158 13.52 -9.34 12.16
N PHE A 159 13.79 -8.20 12.82
CA PHE A 159 14.67 -7.17 12.27
C PHE A 159 15.88 -6.85 13.14
N GLY A 160 15.95 -7.37 14.37
CA GLY A 160 17.05 -7.07 15.31
C GLY A 160 18.37 -7.76 14.96
N ARG A 161 18.39 -8.67 13.99
CA ARG A 161 19.61 -9.33 13.48
C ARG A 161 20.13 -8.59 12.26
N GLY A 162 21.46 -8.52 12.12
CA GLY A 162 22.11 -7.86 10.97
C GLY A 162 22.01 -6.33 11.00
N LEU A 163 21.98 -5.77 12.21
CA LEU A 163 22.10 -4.34 12.46
C LEU A 163 23.46 -4.08 13.11
N ASP A 164 24.24 -3.23 12.47
CA ASP A 164 25.47 -2.67 13.03
C ASP A 164 25.14 -1.31 13.62
N PHE A 165 25.59 -1.08 14.86
CA PHE A 165 25.42 0.19 15.55
C PHE A 165 26.78 0.86 15.71
N ALA A 166 26.82 2.18 15.58
CA ALA A 166 28.01 2.99 15.83
C ALA A 166 27.64 4.31 16.51
N LYS A 167 28.63 4.92 17.18
CA LYS A 167 28.48 6.24 17.80
C LYS A 167 28.74 7.39 16.83
N ASP A 168 29.36 7.10 15.69
CA ASP A 168 29.65 8.05 14.61
C ASP A 168 29.10 7.56 13.27
N SER A 169 28.89 8.50 12.35
CA SER A 169 28.35 8.26 11.00
C SER A 169 29.30 7.50 10.08
N GLU A 170 30.60 7.49 10.39
CA GLU A 170 31.63 6.79 9.62
C GLU A 170 31.74 5.31 10.02
N PHE A 171 31.05 4.91 11.10
CA PHE A 171 31.10 3.58 11.69
C PHE A 171 32.50 3.15 12.14
N GLN A 172 33.34 4.11 12.56
CA GLN A 172 34.66 3.83 13.13
C GLN A 172 34.53 3.31 14.58
N ASN A 173 33.62 3.88 15.36
CA ASN A 173 33.32 3.48 16.75
C ASN A 173 32.08 2.60 16.79
N LYS A 174 32.22 1.36 16.30
CA LYS A 174 31.15 0.36 16.39
C LYS A 174 30.85 0.01 17.85
N ASP A 175 29.57 -0.17 18.16
CA ASP A 175 29.10 -0.73 19.42
C ASP A 175 28.60 -2.16 19.20
N PRO A 176 29.48 -3.18 19.35
CA PRO A 176 29.11 -4.57 19.12
C PRO A 176 28.17 -5.14 20.19
N LYS A 177 27.90 -4.41 21.28
CA LYS A 177 26.98 -4.82 22.35
C LYS A 177 25.58 -4.23 22.16
N ARG A 178 25.47 -3.11 21.45
CA ARG A 178 24.18 -2.50 21.13
C ARG A 178 23.33 -3.44 20.25
N ARG A 179 22.07 -3.62 20.65
CA ARG A 179 21.05 -4.40 19.93
C ARG A 179 19.80 -3.56 19.80
N LEU A 180 18.97 -3.78 18.80
CA LEU A 180 17.66 -3.13 18.68
C LEU A 180 16.81 -3.39 19.94
N ARG A 181 16.29 -2.32 20.56
CA ARG A 181 15.48 -2.38 21.78
C ARG A 181 14.07 -1.86 21.54
N ALA A 182 13.16 -2.13 22.46
CA ALA A 182 11.76 -1.72 22.35
C ALA A 182 11.60 -0.18 22.37
N GLU A 183 12.52 0.53 23.02
CA GLU A 183 12.53 1.99 23.14
C GLU A 183 12.93 2.67 21.83
N ASP A 184 13.68 1.97 20.97
CA ASP A 184 14.03 2.44 19.62
C ASP A 184 12.83 2.37 18.67
N LEU A 185 11.77 1.65 19.04
CA LEU A 185 10.58 1.47 18.21
C LEU A 185 9.51 2.50 18.54
N ARG A 186 9.13 3.27 17.52
CA ARG A 186 8.07 4.27 17.56
C ARG A 186 6.79 3.74 16.93
N LEU A 187 5.69 3.86 17.66
CA LEU A 187 4.35 3.64 17.14
C LEU A 187 3.99 4.81 16.23
N GLN A 188 3.63 4.51 14.99
CA GLN A 188 3.31 5.52 13.98
C GLN A 188 1.79 5.64 13.80
N THR A 189 1.09 4.52 13.68
CA THR A 189 -0.35 4.49 13.42
C THR A 189 -0.97 3.23 13.99
N VAL A 190 -2.23 3.33 14.41
CA VAL A 190 -3.03 2.21 14.93
C VAL A 190 -4.43 2.31 14.37
N TYR A 191 -4.96 1.18 13.90
CA TYR A 191 -6.37 0.97 13.65
C TYR A 191 -6.85 -0.15 14.56
N ARG A 192 -8.11 -0.06 15.00
CA ARG A 192 -8.77 -1.10 15.80
C ARG A 192 -10.09 -1.47 15.13
N SER A 193 -10.37 -2.76 15.04
CA SER A 193 -11.67 -3.27 14.61
C SER A 193 -12.69 -3.23 15.74
N ARG A 194 -13.99 -3.34 15.41
CA ARG A 194 -15.05 -3.48 16.42
C ARG A 194 -14.90 -4.70 17.33
N ARG A 195 -14.11 -5.71 16.92
CA ARG A 195 -13.83 -6.93 17.69
C ARG A 195 -12.59 -6.79 18.59
N GLY A 196 -11.91 -5.65 18.56
CA GLY A 196 -10.69 -5.40 19.32
C GLY A 196 -9.41 -5.94 18.68
N ASP A 197 -9.47 -6.42 17.42
CA ASP A 197 -8.23 -6.67 16.66
C ASP A 197 -7.56 -5.33 16.35
N GLU A 198 -6.23 -5.32 16.27
CA GLU A 198 -5.48 -4.09 16.06
C GLU A 198 -4.47 -4.22 14.94
N LEU A 199 -4.41 -3.21 14.09
CA LEU A 199 -3.46 -3.08 12.98
C LEU A 199 -2.56 -1.89 13.30
N PHE A 200 -1.26 -2.12 13.39
CA PHE A 200 -0.30 -1.10 13.79
C PHE A 200 0.80 -0.95 12.76
N SER A 201 1.35 0.25 12.67
CA SER A 201 2.64 0.47 12.03
C SER A 201 3.69 0.92 13.05
N LEU A 202 4.84 0.25 13.04
CA LEU A 202 6.02 0.56 13.85
C LEU A 202 7.16 0.99 12.93
N ALA A 203 8.01 1.89 13.41
CA ALA A 203 9.28 2.25 12.75
C ALA A 203 10.38 2.39 13.79
N ALA A 204 11.61 2.01 13.43
CA ALA A 204 12.77 2.23 14.25
C ALA A 204 13.24 3.70 14.14
N ARG A 205 13.62 4.29 15.27
CA ARG A 205 14.21 5.63 15.38
C ARG A 205 15.33 5.58 16.39
N PHE A 206 16.53 5.97 15.98
CA PHE A 206 17.72 5.95 16.80
C PHE A 206 18.13 7.39 17.10
N GLN A 207 18.22 7.76 18.37
CA GLN A 207 18.60 9.11 18.80
C GLN A 207 20.10 9.23 19.04
N ASP A 208 20.72 8.17 19.60
CA ASP A 208 22.09 8.22 20.10
C ASP A 208 23.02 7.23 19.37
N SER A 209 22.63 6.77 18.18
CA SER A 209 23.42 5.79 17.43
C SER A 209 23.13 5.91 15.95
N PHE A 210 24.17 5.75 15.15
CA PHE A 210 24.06 5.48 13.72
C PHE A 210 23.84 3.98 13.53
N VAL A 211 22.93 3.63 12.63
CA VAL A 211 22.58 2.23 12.35
C VAL A 211 22.79 1.93 10.90
N ARG A 212 23.44 0.79 10.64
CA ARG A 212 23.63 0.23 9.32
C ARG A 212 23.01 -1.15 9.26
N CYS A 213 22.25 -1.40 8.21
CA CYS A 213 21.74 -2.74 7.93
C CYS A 213 22.82 -3.47 7.16
N SER A 214 23.41 -4.51 7.77
CA SER A 214 24.59 -5.20 7.23
C SER A 214 24.36 -5.81 5.84
N ARG A 215 23.09 -5.99 5.43
CA ARG A 215 22.68 -6.50 4.11
C ARG A 215 22.47 -5.43 3.04
N THR A 216 22.09 -4.20 3.40
CA THR A 216 21.68 -3.15 2.46
C THR A 216 22.60 -1.93 2.49
N GLY A 217 23.56 -1.88 3.43
CA GLY A 217 24.65 -0.92 3.45
C GLY A 217 24.29 0.47 3.99
N VAL A 218 23.18 1.08 3.55
CA VAL A 218 22.83 2.46 3.97
C VAL A 218 21.34 2.64 4.22
N ASP A 219 20.48 2.02 3.40
CA ASP A 219 19.03 2.10 3.60
C ASP A 219 18.55 0.98 4.50
N CYS A 220 18.14 1.33 5.72
CA CYS A 220 17.58 0.39 6.67
C CYS A 220 16.05 0.32 6.54
N PRO A 221 15.47 -0.78 6.03
CA PRO A 221 14.01 -0.89 5.86
C PRO A 221 13.23 -0.74 7.18
N ILE A 222 13.91 -0.97 8.31
CA ILE A 222 13.35 -0.87 9.66
C ILE A 222 12.95 0.56 10.06
N GLU A 223 13.49 1.57 9.39
CA GLU A 223 13.14 2.98 9.62
C GLU A 223 11.86 3.37 8.87
N SER A 224 11.44 2.57 7.89
CA SER A 224 10.13 2.70 7.26
C SER A 224 9.04 2.04 8.11
N LYS A 225 7.79 2.43 7.88
CA LYS A 225 6.63 1.83 8.55
C LYS A 225 6.53 0.33 8.24
N GLN A 226 6.66 -0.49 9.27
CA GLN A 226 6.43 -1.93 9.26
C GLN A 226 5.06 -2.21 9.89
N TRP A 227 4.20 -2.93 9.17
CA TRP A 227 2.82 -3.18 9.59
C TRP A 227 2.67 -4.53 10.29
N PHE A 228 1.83 -4.56 11.33
CA PHE A 228 1.54 -5.73 12.13
C PHE A 228 0.06 -5.85 12.42
N LEU A 229 -0.50 -7.04 12.31
CA LEU A 229 -1.86 -7.36 12.72
C LEU A 229 -1.83 -8.17 14.02
N ALA A 230 -2.44 -7.61 15.07
CA ALA A 230 -2.75 -8.31 16.31
C ALA A 230 -4.19 -8.82 16.26
N ARG A 231 -4.37 -10.14 16.22
CA ARG A 231 -5.68 -10.80 16.17
C ARG A 231 -5.68 -12.00 17.09
N GLN A 232 -6.70 -12.13 17.94
CA GLN A 232 -6.83 -13.24 18.90
C GLN A 232 -5.56 -13.47 19.74
N GLY A 233 -4.87 -12.39 20.11
CA GLY A 233 -3.64 -12.44 20.90
C GLY A 233 -2.37 -12.87 20.15
N GLN A 234 -2.45 -13.21 18.86
CA GLN A 234 -1.30 -13.43 17.99
C GLN A 234 -0.94 -12.16 17.23
N VAL A 235 0.36 -11.96 16.96
CA VAL A 235 0.84 -10.82 16.17
C VAL A 235 1.57 -11.33 14.93
N THR A 236 1.09 -10.93 13.76
CA THR A 236 1.63 -11.28 12.46
C THR A 236 2.19 -10.05 11.78
N SER A 237 3.38 -10.16 11.20
CA SER A 237 3.93 -9.08 10.36
C SER A 237 3.25 -9.10 9.00
N LEU A 238 2.82 -7.92 8.53
CA LEU A 238 2.23 -7.71 7.23
C LEU A 238 3.22 -7.10 6.23
N GLY A 239 4.47 -6.84 6.65
CA GLY A 239 5.52 -6.23 5.84
C GLY A 239 5.54 -4.71 5.87
N ASP A 240 6.38 -4.13 5.03
CA ASP A 240 6.55 -2.69 4.89
C ASP A 240 5.44 -2.08 4.01
N ALA A 241 5.01 -0.87 4.35
CA ALA A 241 4.17 -0.05 3.49
C ALA A 241 4.13 1.39 4.01
N VAL A 242 3.93 2.35 3.10
CA VAL A 242 3.87 3.77 3.45
C VAL A 242 2.60 4.09 4.22
N ALA A 243 1.48 3.56 3.75
CA ALA A 243 0.16 3.90 4.30
C ALA A 243 -0.87 2.80 4.03
N LEU A 244 -1.83 2.67 4.94
CA LEU A 244 -3.05 1.92 4.69
C LEU A 244 -3.97 2.76 3.81
N ILE A 245 -4.38 2.23 2.66
CA ILE A 245 -5.36 2.86 1.77
C ILE A 245 -6.77 2.57 2.27
N ALA A 246 -7.11 1.31 2.57
CA ALA A 246 -8.40 0.96 3.14
C ALA A 246 -8.39 -0.45 3.76
N ALA A 247 -9.39 -0.72 4.59
CA ALA A 247 -9.83 -2.06 4.93
C ALA A 247 -11.26 -2.26 4.38
N ALA A 248 -11.54 -3.36 3.68
CA ALA A 248 -12.86 -3.65 3.14
C ALA A 248 -13.01 -5.14 2.81
N ASP A 249 -14.24 -5.66 2.85
CA ASP A 249 -14.59 -7.00 2.37
C ASP A 249 -14.81 -6.96 0.86
N ALA A 250 -13.71 -7.00 0.12
CA ALA A 250 -13.67 -6.87 -1.33
C ALA A 250 -14.14 -8.13 -2.05
N ASP A 251 -14.15 -9.26 -1.34
CA ASP A 251 -14.57 -10.55 -1.90
C ASP A 251 -15.83 -11.17 -1.28
N ARG A 252 -16.44 -10.46 -0.34
CA ARG A 252 -17.73 -10.78 0.29
C ARG A 252 -17.69 -12.04 1.14
N ASP A 253 -16.54 -12.35 1.74
CA ASP A 253 -16.40 -13.46 2.70
C ASP A 253 -16.68 -13.05 4.16
N GLY A 254 -17.03 -11.78 4.39
CA GLY A 254 -17.36 -11.23 5.70
C GLY A 254 -16.16 -10.80 6.53
N LYS A 255 -14.95 -10.79 5.95
CA LYS A 255 -13.71 -10.31 6.58
C LYS A 255 -13.10 -9.19 5.74
N SER A 256 -12.31 -8.35 6.37
CA SER A 256 -11.68 -7.23 5.68
C SER A 256 -10.33 -7.64 5.08
N GLU A 257 -10.15 -7.36 3.80
CA GLU A 257 -8.84 -7.24 3.16
C GLU A 257 -8.20 -5.90 3.51
N PHE A 258 -6.88 -5.87 3.65
CA PHE A 258 -6.12 -4.63 3.81
C PHE A 258 -5.40 -4.25 2.51
N PHE A 259 -5.60 -3.01 2.08
CA PHE A 259 -4.96 -2.43 0.91
C PHE A 259 -3.94 -1.38 1.35
N PHE A 260 -2.70 -1.52 0.92
CA PHE A 260 -1.60 -0.64 1.28
C PHE A 260 -1.02 0.06 0.06
N PHE A 261 -0.52 1.28 0.28
CA PHE A 261 0.31 2.00 -0.68
C PHE A 261 1.79 1.70 -0.41
N LEU A 262 2.51 1.39 -1.47
CA LEU A 262 3.95 1.10 -1.45
C LEU A 262 4.70 2.18 -2.19
N ASN A 263 5.78 2.67 -1.58
CA ASN A 263 6.76 3.53 -2.19
C ASN A 263 8.12 3.05 -1.69
N ARG A 264 8.91 2.47 -2.58
CA ARG A 264 10.25 1.94 -2.35
C ARG A 264 11.16 2.56 -3.40
N ASN A 265 12.49 2.49 -3.20
CA ASN A 265 13.47 2.98 -4.17
C ASN A 265 13.15 2.42 -5.57
N ASP A 266 12.78 3.32 -6.50
CA ASP A 266 12.39 3.06 -7.89
C ASP A 266 11.17 2.14 -8.10
N GLN A 267 10.38 1.86 -7.05
CA GLN A 267 9.20 1.01 -7.14
C GLN A 267 8.03 1.60 -6.37
N ILE A 268 6.98 1.95 -7.10
CA ILE A 268 5.70 2.37 -6.52
C ILE A 268 4.71 1.24 -6.75
N GLY A 269 3.78 1.08 -5.82
CA GLY A 269 2.86 -0.03 -5.91
C GLY A 269 1.80 -0.08 -4.85
N TYR A 270 1.18 -1.25 -4.80
CA TYR A 270 0.13 -1.57 -3.86
C TYR A 270 0.36 -2.95 -3.28
N ALA A 271 -0.04 -3.15 -2.03
CA ALA A 271 -0.15 -4.47 -1.45
C ALA A 271 -1.59 -4.77 -1.04
N LEU A 272 -1.97 -6.03 -1.22
CA LEU A 272 -3.17 -6.64 -0.68
C LEU A 272 -2.77 -7.66 0.36
N VAL A 273 -3.36 -7.58 1.55
CA VAL A 273 -3.24 -8.60 2.60
C VAL A 273 -4.64 -9.15 2.89
N PRO A 274 -4.97 -10.34 2.36
CA PRO A 274 -6.22 -11.02 2.69
C PRO A 274 -6.20 -11.61 4.10
N PRO A 275 -7.34 -12.09 4.63
CA PRO A 275 -7.46 -12.60 6.00
C PRO A 275 -6.52 -13.75 6.36
N ASN A 276 -6.03 -14.51 5.38
CA ASN A 276 -5.05 -15.58 5.59
C ASN A 276 -3.60 -15.06 5.78
N GLY A 277 -3.39 -13.75 5.72
CA GLY A 277 -2.09 -13.10 5.90
C GLY A 277 -1.14 -13.17 4.70
N LYS A 278 -1.55 -13.80 3.59
CA LYS A 278 -0.70 -13.92 2.40
C LYS A 278 -0.65 -12.59 1.65
N ARG A 279 0.40 -11.80 1.91
CA ARG A 279 0.66 -10.55 1.19
C ARG A 279 0.86 -10.78 -0.31
N LEU A 280 0.20 -9.96 -1.10
CA LEU A 280 0.32 -9.87 -2.56
C LEU A 280 0.73 -8.45 -2.92
N GLU A 281 1.64 -8.29 -3.88
CA GLU A 281 2.10 -6.98 -4.31
C GLU A 281 1.85 -6.77 -5.80
N PHE A 282 1.48 -5.55 -6.15
CA PHE A 282 1.45 -5.04 -7.50
C PHE A 282 2.43 -3.86 -7.54
N LEU A 283 3.57 -4.04 -8.22
CA LEU A 283 4.64 -3.05 -8.31
C LEU A 283 4.86 -2.68 -9.77
N TRP A 284 5.21 -1.43 -10.00
CA TRP A 284 5.78 -0.94 -11.26
C TRP A 284 7.01 -0.08 -10.96
N THR A 285 7.91 0.00 -11.93
CA THR A 285 9.08 0.89 -11.88
C THR A 285 8.71 2.28 -12.36
N ASP A 286 9.33 3.30 -11.78
CA ASP A 286 9.12 4.71 -12.14
C ASP A 286 9.91 5.18 -13.38
N HIS A 287 10.55 4.23 -14.10
CA HIS A 287 11.42 4.47 -15.26
C HIS A 287 10.98 3.67 -16.48
#